data_AF-A0A7X2T3R6-F1
#
_entry.id   AF-A0A7X2T3R6-F1
#
_cell.length_a   1.000
_cell.length_b   1.000
_cell.length_c   1.000
_cell.angle_alpha   90.00
_cell.angle_beta   90.00
_cell.angle_gamma   90.00
#
_symmetry.space_group_name_H-M   'P 1'
#
loop_
_entity.id
_entity.type
_entity.pdbx_description
1 polymer ?
#
loop_
_entity_poly.entity_id
_entity_poly.type
_entity_poly.pdbx_seq_one_letter_code
_entity_poly.pdbx_strand_id
1 'polypeptide(L)'
;MKFSDIDFSRIKEMMDNLSDEDKEKLNDMADQMVHKMKDSSMEESEEEEEIDFYEFLHIDPEEYSDLPVLDPIEQACDIEMYYQDVQDSDFSACILYYSKAILKLLRNYVYPIYQARLSFSMNVNTTTLFNYLQPLMIEENIHALSQAISSEHWIDLREFLQQVCMMLSRAEYDFVHYEELQTFKSLLFDEKKLLMIKEIAQ
;
A
#
# COMPACT_ATOMS: atom_id res chain seq x y z
N MET A 1 -3.06 -13.01 31.90
CA MET A 1 -2.94 -14.36 32.51
C MET A 1 -2.65 -15.33 31.38
N LYS A 2 -1.63 -16.19 31.50
CA LYS A 2 -1.34 -17.19 30.46
C LYS A 2 -2.19 -18.44 30.75
N PHE A 3 -2.73 -19.09 29.71
CA PHE A 3 -3.51 -20.33 29.84
C PHE A 3 -2.76 -21.45 30.57
N SER A 4 -1.43 -21.39 30.59
CA SER A 4 -0.54 -22.30 31.34
C SER A 4 -0.66 -22.21 32.86
N ASP A 5 -1.27 -21.14 33.39
CA ASP A 5 -1.36 -20.88 34.82
C ASP A 5 -2.69 -21.40 35.43
N ILE A 6 -3.57 -21.99 34.61
CA ILE A 6 -4.86 -22.54 35.03
C ILE A 6 -4.67 -24.02 35.40
N ASP A 7 -4.86 -24.35 36.68
CA ASP A 7 -4.79 -25.73 37.18
C ASP A 7 -6.12 -26.46 36.93
N PHE A 8 -6.24 -27.06 35.73
CA PHE A 8 -7.43 -27.80 35.30
C PHE A 8 -7.75 -29.02 36.18
N SER A 9 -6.77 -29.53 36.96
CA SER A 9 -6.98 -30.60 37.93
C SER A 9 -7.91 -30.16 39.06
N ARG A 10 -7.74 -28.93 39.57
CA ARG A 10 -8.58 -28.38 40.64
C ARG A 10 -9.99 -28.04 40.17
N ILE A 11 -10.12 -27.59 38.92
CA ILE A 11 -11.43 -27.33 38.30
C ILE A 11 -12.22 -28.64 38.17
N LYS A 12 -11.55 -29.74 37.81
CA LYS A 12 -12.17 -31.07 37.74
C LYS A 12 -12.63 -31.56 39.11
N GLU A 13 -11.81 -31.42 40.15
CA GLU A 13 -12.21 -31.78 41.52
C GLU A 13 -13.39 -30.93 42.04
N MET A 14 -13.46 -29.64 41.68
CA MET A 14 -14.63 -28.81 42.01
C MET A 14 -15.88 -29.26 41.25
N MET A 15 -15.74 -29.60 39.97
CA MET A 15 -16.85 -30.09 39.13
C MET A 15 -17.38 -31.42 39.64
N ASP A 16 -16.51 -32.34 40.06
CA ASP A 16 -16.89 -33.66 40.58
C ASP A 16 -17.70 -33.57 41.89
N ASN A 17 -17.51 -32.51 42.68
CA ASN A 17 -18.20 -32.26 43.95
C ASN A 17 -19.54 -31.51 43.81
N LEU A 18 -19.94 -31.12 42.60
CA LEU A 18 -21.23 -30.47 42.34
C LEU A 18 -22.36 -31.49 42.21
N SER A 19 -23.57 -31.08 42.61
CA SER A 19 -24.78 -31.86 42.38
C SER A 19 -25.07 -31.97 40.88
N ASP A 20 -25.81 -33.00 40.47
CA ASP A 20 -26.14 -33.20 39.06
C ASP A 20 -26.96 -32.02 38.49
N GLU A 21 -27.82 -31.39 39.31
CA GLU A 21 -28.56 -30.18 38.93
C GLU A 21 -27.65 -28.95 38.72
N ASP A 22 -26.58 -28.82 39.49
CA ASP A 22 -25.64 -27.69 39.36
C ASP A 22 -24.69 -27.88 38.18
N LYS A 23 -24.33 -29.13 37.85
CA LYS A 23 -23.61 -29.49 36.62
C LYS A 23 -24.44 -29.18 35.38
N GLU A 24 -25.73 -29.50 35.41
CA GLU A 24 -26.66 -29.23 34.30
C GLU A 24 -26.81 -27.72 34.05
N LYS A 25 -26.97 -26.91 35.11
CA LYS A 25 -27.00 -25.43 35.00
C LYS A 25 -25.70 -24.85 34.46
N LEU A 26 -24.54 -25.40 34.86
CA LEU A 26 -23.24 -24.95 34.36
C LEU A 26 -23.05 -25.29 32.88
N ASN A 27 -23.51 -26.46 32.45
CA ASN A 27 -23.51 -26.84 31.04
C ASN A 27 -24.43 -25.91 30.23
N ASP A 28 -25.64 -25.63 30.71
CA ASP A 28 -26.55 -24.68 30.05
C ASP A 28 -25.96 -23.27 29.94
N MET A 29 -25.24 -22.80 30.98
CA MET A 29 -24.55 -21.51 30.93
C MET A 29 -23.35 -21.51 29.97
N ALA A 30 -22.61 -22.61 29.91
CA ALA A 30 -21.48 -22.77 28.98
C ALA A 30 -21.99 -22.81 27.53
N ASP A 31 -23.07 -23.56 27.26
CA ASP A 31 -23.71 -23.63 25.96
C ASP A 31 -24.28 -22.28 25.56
N GLN A 32 -24.93 -21.55 26.47
CA GLN A 32 -25.36 -20.16 26.22
C GLN A 32 -24.18 -19.22 25.95
N MET A 33 -23.05 -19.37 26.62
CA MET A 33 -21.85 -18.58 26.35
C MET A 33 -21.24 -18.89 24.99
N VAL A 34 -21.17 -20.18 24.61
CA VAL A 34 -20.66 -20.62 23.30
C VAL A 34 -21.60 -20.19 22.19
N HIS A 35 -22.92 -20.27 22.41
CA HIS A 35 -23.91 -19.80 21.47
C HIS A 35 -23.85 -18.29 21.31
N LYS A 36 -23.74 -17.55 22.42
CA LYS A 36 -23.59 -16.10 22.41
C LYS A 36 -22.25 -15.65 21.83
N MET A 37 -21.18 -16.43 22.01
CA MET A 37 -19.90 -16.22 21.35
C MET A 37 -20.02 -16.47 19.85
N LYS A 38 -20.68 -17.56 19.43
CA LYS A 38 -21.01 -17.82 18.02
C LYS A 38 -21.83 -16.70 17.41
N ASP A 39 -22.85 -16.23 18.12
CA ASP A 39 -23.73 -15.14 17.69
C ASP A 39 -22.98 -13.79 17.68
N SER A 40 -22.04 -13.55 18.60
CA SER A 40 -21.18 -12.34 18.58
C SER A 40 -20.04 -12.41 17.57
N SER A 41 -19.61 -13.62 17.19
CA SER A 41 -18.72 -13.85 16.04
C SER A 41 -19.49 -13.96 14.71
N MET A 42 -20.83 -13.90 14.79
CA MET A 42 -21.79 -13.81 13.68
C MET A 42 -22.51 -12.46 13.69
N GLU A 43 -22.05 -11.45 14.45
CA GLU A 43 -22.13 -10.09 13.93
C GLU A 43 -21.29 -10.14 12.66
N GLU A 44 -21.99 -10.14 11.54
CA GLU A 44 -21.48 -10.25 10.18
C GLU A 44 -20.14 -9.52 10.08
N SER A 45 -19.03 -10.26 10.16
CA SER A 45 -17.99 -10.01 9.18
C SER A 45 -18.68 -10.35 7.87
N GLU A 46 -19.36 -9.38 7.29
CA GLU A 46 -19.54 -9.36 5.84
C GLU A 46 -18.15 -9.77 5.33
N GLU A 47 -18.05 -10.91 4.66
CA GLU A 47 -16.89 -11.15 3.81
C GLU A 47 -16.95 -9.98 2.84
N GLU A 48 -16.31 -8.86 3.19
CA GLU A 48 -16.10 -7.74 2.29
C GLU A 48 -15.50 -8.41 1.07
N GLU A 49 -16.26 -8.49 -0.01
CA GLU A 49 -15.77 -9.09 -1.24
C GLU A 49 -14.47 -8.34 -1.55
N GLU A 50 -13.34 -9.03 -1.39
CA GLU A 50 -12.02 -8.46 -1.58
C GLU A 50 -11.90 -8.15 -3.07
N ILE A 51 -12.24 -6.91 -3.44
CA ILE A 51 -12.18 -6.44 -4.82
C ILE A 51 -10.71 -6.44 -5.21
N ASP A 52 -10.36 -7.18 -6.25
CA ASP A 52 -9.01 -7.17 -6.80
C ASP A 52 -8.59 -5.74 -7.17
N PHE A 53 -7.38 -5.33 -6.82
CA PHE A 53 -6.92 -3.97 -7.05
C PHE A 53 -6.92 -3.59 -8.55
N TYR A 54 -6.79 -4.56 -9.45
CA TYR A 54 -6.94 -4.32 -10.90
C TYR A 54 -8.36 -3.84 -11.25
N GLU A 55 -9.38 -4.48 -10.67
CA GLU A 55 -10.78 -4.09 -10.84
C GLU A 55 -11.05 -2.74 -10.17
N PHE A 56 -10.55 -2.55 -8.94
CA PHE A 56 -10.70 -1.31 -8.18
C PHE A 56 -10.08 -0.09 -8.89
N LEU A 57 -8.92 -0.27 -9.52
CA LEU A 57 -8.23 0.79 -10.26
C LEU A 57 -8.68 0.91 -11.72
N HIS A 58 -9.54 0.00 -12.21
CA HIS A 58 -9.95 -0.08 -13.61
C HIS A 58 -8.78 -0.19 -14.61
N ILE A 59 -7.76 -0.99 -14.27
CA ILE A 59 -6.55 -1.19 -15.08
C ILE A 59 -6.48 -2.62 -15.63
N ASP A 60 -5.79 -2.79 -16.76
CA ASP A 60 -5.60 -4.09 -17.39
C ASP A 60 -4.46 -4.89 -16.71
N PRO A 61 -4.73 -6.10 -16.17
CA PRO A 61 -3.69 -6.95 -15.60
C PRO A 61 -2.53 -7.26 -16.55
N GLU A 62 -2.79 -7.38 -17.86
CA GLU A 62 -1.75 -7.71 -18.84
C GLU A 62 -0.70 -6.58 -18.96
N GLU A 63 -1.11 -5.31 -18.81
CA GLU A 63 -0.19 -4.17 -18.91
C GLU A 63 0.72 -4.04 -17.66
N TYR A 64 0.19 -4.41 -16.48
CA TYR A 64 0.81 -4.09 -15.19
C TYR A 64 1.41 -5.29 -14.45
N SER A 65 1.00 -6.53 -14.75
CA SER A 65 1.44 -7.75 -14.05
C SER A 65 2.96 -7.97 -14.04
N ASP A 66 3.67 -7.50 -15.07
CA ASP A 66 5.13 -7.56 -15.17
C ASP A 66 5.86 -6.50 -14.32
N LEU A 67 5.14 -5.55 -13.71
CA LEU A 67 5.76 -4.50 -12.92
C LEU A 67 6.15 -5.03 -11.53
N PRO A 68 7.36 -4.74 -11.02
CA PRO A 68 7.84 -5.20 -9.72
C PRO A 68 7.26 -4.38 -8.53
N VAL A 69 6.03 -3.87 -8.68
CA VAL A 69 5.43 -2.86 -7.81
C VAL A 69 3.97 -3.14 -7.45
N LEU A 70 3.50 -4.36 -7.67
CA LEU A 70 2.12 -4.75 -7.36
C LEU A 70 1.83 -4.64 -5.86
N ASP A 71 2.65 -5.21 -4.96
CA ASP A 71 2.38 -5.14 -3.51
C ASP A 71 2.18 -3.71 -2.97
N PRO A 72 3.01 -2.71 -3.29
CA PRO A 72 2.74 -1.35 -2.83
C PRO A 72 1.54 -0.69 -3.51
N ILE A 73 1.10 -1.14 -4.69
CA ILE A 73 -0.14 -0.64 -5.29
C ILE A 73 -1.35 -1.23 -4.55
N GLU A 74 -1.34 -2.54 -4.33
CA GLU A 74 -2.35 -3.27 -3.55
C GLU A 74 -2.50 -2.65 -2.14
N GLN A 75 -1.39 -2.48 -1.42
CA GLN A 75 -1.38 -1.81 -0.10
C GLN A 75 -1.99 -0.41 -0.10
N ALA A 76 -1.87 0.34 -1.21
CA ALA A 76 -2.49 1.64 -1.32
C ALA A 76 -4.01 1.52 -1.54
N CYS A 77 -4.44 0.53 -2.33
CA CYS A 77 -5.85 0.24 -2.60
C CYS A 77 -6.57 -0.27 -1.34
N ASP A 78 -5.95 -1.19 -0.59
CA ASP A 78 -6.51 -1.72 0.66
C ASP A 78 -6.83 -0.61 1.65
N ILE A 79 -5.91 0.35 1.80
CA ILE A 79 -6.07 1.50 2.69
C ILE A 79 -7.17 2.43 2.16
N GLU A 80 -7.19 2.68 0.85
CA GLU A 80 -8.22 3.51 0.24
C GLU A 80 -9.61 2.92 0.46
N MET A 81 -9.79 1.63 0.16
CA MET A 81 -11.05 0.90 0.34
C MET A 81 -11.51 0.90 1.79
N TYR A 82 -10.58 0.72 2.74
CA TYR A 82 -10.91 0.72 4.17
C TYR A 82 -11.39 2.10 4.67
N TYR A 83 -10.88 3.20 4.10
CA TYR A 83 -11.16 4.56 4.58
C TYR A 83 -12.09 5.39 3.68
N GLN A 84 -12.51 4.88 2.51
CA GLN A 84 -13.27 5.65 1.51
C GLN A 84 -14.59 6.22 2.06
N ASP A 85 -15.26 5.50 2.96
CA ASP A 85 -16.55 5.91 3.54
C ASP A 85 -16.41 6.71 4.85
N VAL A 86 -15.18 6.86 5.34
CA VAL A 86 -14.90 7.59 6.57
C VAL A 86 -14.63 9.05 6.22
N GLN A 87 -15.55 9.92 6.63
CA GLN A 87 -15.44 11.36 6.43
C GLN A 87 -14.14 11.91 7.05
N ASP A 88 -13.49 12.83 6.34
CA ASP A 88 -12.26 13.50 6.78
C ASP A 88 -11.12 12.52 7.09
N SER A 89 -11.02 11.41 6.34
CA SER A 89 -9.90 10.46 6.40
C SER A 89 -8.65 10.94 5.67
N ASP A 90 -7.49 10.72 6.30
CA ASP A 90 -6.19 11.09 5.76
C ASP A 90 -5.64 9.99 4.84
N PHE A 91 -5.48 10.31 3.56
CA PHE A 91 -4.95 9.37 2.56
C PHE A 91 -3.44 9.49 2.34
N SER A 92 -2.72 10.16 3.25
CA SER A 92 -1.25 10.28 3.22
C SER A 92 -0.55 8.92 3.11
N ALA A 93 -1.07 7.88 3.77
CA ALA A 93 -0.53 6.52 3.67
C ALA A 93 -0.61 5.96 2.24
N CYS A 94 -1.71 6.21 1.52
CA CYS A 94 -1.85 5.80 0.11
C CYS A 94 -0.79 6.47 -0.76
N ILE A 95 -0.57 7.78 -0.57
CA ILE A 95 0.48 8.52 -1.29
C ILE A 95 1.86 7.93 -1.02
N LEU A 96 2.16 7.53 0.22
CA LEU A 96 3.44 6.88 0.56
C LEU A 96 3.62 5.54 -0.17
N TYR A 97 2.58 4.71 -0.25
CA TYR A 97 2.65 3.43 -0.93
C TYR A 97 2.78 3.56 -2.45
N TYR A 98 1.99 4.44 -3.08
CA TYR A 98 2.17 4.76 -4.50
C TYR A 98 3.56 5.36 -4.78
N SER A 99 4.06 6.24 -3.92
CA SER A 99 5.41 6.80 -4.04
C SER A 99 6.51 5.74 -3.92
N LYS A 100 6.30 4.73 -3.06
CA LYS A 100 7.18 3.56 -2.95
C LYS A 100 7.16 2.72 -4.23
N ALA A 101 6.01 2.55 -4.89
CA ALA A 101 5.91 1.91 -6.20
C ALA A 101 6.75 2.68 -7.24
N ILE A 102 6.57 3.99 -7.35
CA ILE A 102 7.33 4.85 -8.28
C ILE A 102 8.84 4.71 -8.01
N LEU A 103 9.28 4.78 -6.75
CA LEU A 103 10.68 4.66 -6.38
C LEU A 103 11.27 3.30 -6.79
N LYS A 104 10.51 2.20 -6.64
CA LYS A 104 10.92 0.87 -7.12
C LYS A 104 11.10 0.87 -8.65
N LEU A 105 10.18 1.47 -9.42
CA LEU A 105 10.32 1.57 -10.88
C LEU A 105 11.56 2.38 -11.28
N LEU A 106 11.80 3.54 -10.66
CA LEU A 106 12.98 4.36 -10.95
C LEU A 106 14.29 3.60 -10.66
N ARG A 107 14.35 2.84 -9.57
CA ARG A 107 15.52 2.01 -9.23
C ARG A 107 15.78 0.93 -10.26
N ASN A 108 14.74 0.36 -10.86
CA ASN A 108 14.89 -0.72 -11.83
C ASN A 108 15.18 -0.20 -13.24
N TYR A 109 14.51 0.88 -13.66
CA TYR A 109 14.53 1.34 -15.05
C TYR A 109 15.38 2.58 -15.28
N VAL A 110 15.34 3.56 -14.37
CA VAL A 110 16.03 4.86 -14.55
C VAL A 110 17.45 4.86 -13.98
N TYR A 111 17.67 4.21 -12.83
CA TYR A 111 18.98 4.16 -12.17
C TYR A 111 20.12 3.68 -13.08
N PRO A 112 19.98 2.58 -13.86
CA PRO A 112 21.05 2.13 -14.75
C PRO A 112 21.46 3.19 -15.78
N ILE A 113 20.49 3.95 -16.30
CA ILE A 113 20.72 5.03 -17.27
C ILE A 113 21.45 6.19 -16.60
N TYR A 114 21.00 6.61 -15.41
CA TYR A 114 21.66 7.66 -14.64
C TYR A 114 23.10 7.28 -14.29
N GLN A 115 23.32 6.04 -13.86
CA GLN A 115 24.65 5.53 -13.54
C GLN A 115 25.57 5.59 -14.76
N ALA A 116 25.09 5.14 -15.93
CA ALA A 116 25.87 5.11 -17.16
C ALA A 116 26.14 6.51 -17.76
N ARG A 117 25.18 7.44 -17.68
CA ARG A 117 25.24 8.72 -18.40
C ARG A 117 25.65 9.91 -17.55
N LEU A 118 25.31 9.90 -16.28
CA LEU A 118 25.58 11.01 -15.37
C LEU A 118 26.67 10.68 -14.33
N SER A 119 27.30 9.51 -14.44
CA SER A 119 28.19 8.96 -13.39
C SER A 119 27.51 8.96 -12.02
N PHE A 120 26.19 8.77 -12.01
CA PHE A 120 25.37 8.87 -10.82
C PHE A 120 25.62 7.66 -9.92
N SER A 121 26.14 7.91 -8.71
CA SER A 121 26.43 6.87 -7.72
C SER A 121 25.67 7.18 -6.43
N MET A 122 24.64 6.38 -6.16
CA MET A 122 23.86 6.41 -4.92
C MET A 122 23.71 5.00 -4.36
N ASN A 123 23.60 4.90 -3.04
CA ASN A 123 23.18 3.65 -2.40
C ASN A 123 21.69 3.45 -2.64
N VAL A 124 21.34 2.43 -3.44
CA VAL A 124 19.96 2.12 -3.82
C VAL A 124 19.04 2.01 -2.60
N ASN A 125 19.53 1.51 -1.46
CA ASN A 125 18.75 1.34 -0.23
C ASN A 125 18.38 2.66 0.46
N THR A 126 19.12 3.74 0.20
CA THR A 126 18.88 5.05 0.83
C THR A 126 18.44 6.13 -0.16
N THR A 127 18.31 5.78 -1.45
CA THR A 127 17.78 6.72 -2.47
C THR A 127 16.33 7.06 -2.21
N THR A 128 16.01 8.35 -2.33
CA THR A 128 14.65 8.90 -2.30
C THR A 128 14.22 9.33 -3.70
N LEU A 129 12.93 9.61 -3.89
CA LEU A 129 12.40 10.16 -5.15
C LEU A 129 13.07 11.49 -5.52
N PHE A 130 13.37 12.32 -4.53
CA PHE A 130 14.08 13.58 -4.73
C PHE A 130 15.48 13.37 -5.35
N ASN A 131 16.17 12.28 -5.01
CA ASN A 131 17.46 11.96 -5.64
C ASN A 131 17.34 11.69 -7.15
N TYR A 132 16.18 11.23 -7.64
CA TYR A 132 15.94 11.03 -9.07
C TYR A 132 15.44 12.29 -9.77
N LEU A 133 14.72 13.16 -9.05
CA LEU A 133 14.26 14.46 -9.55
C LEU A 133 15.43 15.44 -9.74
N GLN A 134 16.34 15.53 -8.77
CA GLN A 134 17.42 16.52 -8.74
C GLN A 134 18.24 16.58 -10.04
N PRO A 135 18.72 15.46 -10.61
CA PRO A 135 19.43 15.48 -11.88
C PRO A 135 18.63 16.05 -13.05
N LEU A 136 17.30 15.84 -13.09
CA LEU A 136 16.43 16.33 -14.15
C LEU A 136 16.17 17.84 -14.05
N MET A 137 16.41 18.45 -12.89
CA MET A 137 16.30 19.90 -12.74
C MET A 137 17.42 20.66 -13.46
N ILE A 138 18.44 19.96 -13.94
CA ILE A 138 19.61 20.52 -14.64
C ILE A 138 19.45 20.22 -16.14
N GLU A 139 19.35 21.26 -16.97
CA GLU A 139 19.11 21.10 -18.42
C GLU A 139 20.24 20.34 -19.12
N GLU A 140 21.50 20.54 -18.71
CA GLU A 140 22.64 19.81 -19.26
C GLU A 140 22.52 18.30 -19.05
N ASN A 141 21.96 17.87 -17.92
CA ASN A 141 21.72 16.46 -17.65
C ASN A 141 20.62 15.90 -18.55
N ILE A 142 19.53 16.66 -18.77
CA ILE A 142 18.48 16.25 -19.72
C ILE A 142 19.08 16.09 -21.12
N HIS A 143 19.94 17.00 -21.55
CA HIS A 143 20.65 16.87 -22.84
C HIS A 143 21.60 15.67 -22.89
N ALA A 144 22.27 15.33 -21.79
CA ALA A 144 23.12 14.14 -21.73
C ALA A 144 22.30 12.84 -21.78
N LEU A 145 21.16 12.81 -21.08
CA LEU A 145 20.21 11.71 -21.05
C LEU A 145 19.49 11.55 -22.40
N SER A 146 19.30 12.64 -23.14
CA SER A 146 18.56 12.60 -24.42
C SER A 146 19.26 11.78 -25.51
N GLN A 147 20.54 11.45 -25.29
CA GLN A 147 21.30 10.54 -26.16
C GLN A 147 20.89 9.07 -26.00
N ALA A 148 20.17 8.71 -24.94
CA ALA A 148 19.63 7.38 -24.73
C ALA A 148 18.16 7.28 -25.18
N ILE A 149 17.36 8.30 -24.85
CA ILE A 149 15.91 8.38 -25.13
C ILE A 149 15.54 9.83 -25.43
N SER A 150 14.44 10.08 -26.14
CA SER A 150 13.98 11.44 -26.44
C SER A 150 13.92 12.35 -25.19
N SER A 151 14.36 13.60 -25.33
CA SER A 151 14.28 14.63 -24.28
C SER A 151 12.86 14.81 -23.74
N GLU A 152 11.84 14.56 -24.56
CA GLU A 152 10.43 14.66 -24.16
C GLU A 152 10.10 13.71 -23.00
N HIS A 153 10.61 12.46 -23.03
CA HIS A 153 10.35 11.50 -21.96
C HIS A 153 11.02 11.91 -20.64
N TRP A 154 12.19 12.54 -20.71
CA TRP A 154 12.90 13.04 -19.53
C TRP A 154 12.27 14.29 -18.94
N ILE A 155 11.73 15.16 -19.80
CA ILE A 155 10.94 16.33 -19.38
C ILE A 155 9.64 15.87 -18.73
N ASP A 156 8.96 14.90 -19.32
CA ASP A 156 7.73 14.33 -18.77
C ASP A 156 8.00 13.63 -17.42
N LEU A 157 9.07 12.84 -17.33
CA LEU A 157 9.51 12.24 -16.07
C LEU A 157 9.81 13.30 -15.01
N ARG A 158 10.45 14.42 -15.38
CA ARG A 158 10.73 15.52 -14.44
C ARG A 158 9.44 16.11 -13.88
N GLU A 159 8.49 16.43 -14.75
CA GLU A 159 7.22 17.04 -14.37
C GLU A 159 6.39 16.08 -13.50
N PHE A 160 6.35 14.81 -13.87
CA PHE A 160 5.75 13.76 -13.06
C PHE A 160 6.40 13.67 -11.67
N LEU A 161 7.73 13.58 -11.59
CA LEU A 161 8.42 13.47 -10.30
C LEU A 161 8.29 14.74 -9.45
N GLN A 162 8.14 15.92 -10.04
CA GLN A 162 7.81 17.15 -9.30
C GLN A 162 6.44 17.01 -8.61
N GLN A 163 5.41 16.55 -9.34
CA GLN A 163 4.07 16.33 -8.79
C GLN A 163 4.08 15.30 -7.66
N VAL A 164 4.79 14.18 -7.86
CA VAL A 164 4.96 13.15 -6.82
C VAL A 164 5.65 13.71 -5.58
N CYS A 165 6.73 14.48 -5.73
CA CYS A 165 7.43 15.09 -4.59
C CYS A 165 6.57 16.12 -3.85
N MET A 166 5.72 16.86 -4.57
CA MET A 166 4.74 17.77 -3.94
C MET A 166 3.71 17.00 -3.11
N MET A 167 3.14 15.92 -3.67
CA MET A 167 2.19 15.07 -2.94
C MET A 167 2.83 14.38 -1.73
N LEU A 168 4.09 13.96 -1.84
CA LEU A 168 4.83 13.45 -0.69
C LEU A 168 5.04 14.48 0.40
N SER A 169 5.38 15.72 0.02
CA SER A 169 5.51 16.81 0.98
C SER A 169 4.16 17.11 1.63
N ARG A 170 3.06 17.03 0.88
CA ARG A 170 1.70 17.13 1.44
C ARG A 170 1.47 16.03 2.47
N ALA A 171 1.73 14.78 2.12
CA ALA A 171 1.56 13.63 3.01
C ALA A 171 2.48 13.62 4.24
N GLU A 172 3.63 14.30 4.18
CA GLU A 172 4.55 14.41 5.31
C GLU A 172 4.15 15.51 6.30
N TYR A 173 3.65 16.64 5.80
CA TYR A 173 3.48 17.85 6.60
C TYR A 173 2.02 18.28 6.82
N ASP A 174 1.07 17.70 6.12
CA ASP A 174 -0.35 18.03 6.19
C ASP A 174 -1.23 16.81 5.83
N PHE A 175 -2.52 17.05 5.71
CA PHE A 175 -3.53 16.05 5.37
C PHE A 175 -3.74 15.94 3.86
N VAL A 176 -3.94 14.70 3.38
CA VAL A 176 -4.31 14.41 1.99
C VAL A 176 -5.76 13.98 1.92
N HIS A 177 -6.59 14.79 1.24
CA HIS A 177 -8.01 14.52 1.04
C HIS A 177 -8.22 13.49 -0.07
N TYR A 178 -9.40 12.86 -0.07
CA TYR A 178 -9.76 11.88 -1.09
C TYR A 178 -9.68 12.44 -2.52
N GLU A 179 -10.08 13.69 -2.75
CA GLU A 179 -9.98 14.35 -4.06
C GLU A 179 -8.52 14.49 -4.55
N GLU A 180 -7.61 14.79 -3.61
CA GLU A 180 -6.17 14.88 -3.90
C GLU A 180 -5.61 13.50 -4.23
N LEU A 181 -6.06 12.45 -3.52
CA LEU A 181 -5.73 11.06 -3.83
C LEU A 181 -6.22 10.66 -5.23
N GLN A 182 -7.47 10.95 -5.58
CA GLN A 182 -8.03 10.61 -6.90
C GLN A 182 -7.27 11.33 -8.02
N THR A 183 -6.93 12.60 -7.82
CA THR A 183 -6.09 13.36 -8.77
C THR A 183 -4.73 12.69 -8.96
N PHE A 184 -4.10 12.25 -7.85
CA PHE A 184 -2.84 11.54 -7.91
C PHE A 184 -2.97 10.17 -8.59
N LYS A 185 -4.03 9.41 -8.35
CA LYS A 185 -4.30 8.13 -9.02
C LYS A 185 -4.49 8.30 -10.52
N SER A 186 -5.24 9.32 -10.95
CA SER A 186 -5.44 9.61 -12.37
C SER A 186 -4.11 9.86 -13.09
N LEU A 187 -3.19 10.61 -12.46
CA LEU A 187 -1.83 10.78 -12.95
C LEU A 187 -1.07 9.45 -13.10
N LEU A 188 -1.24 8.50 -12.17
CA LEU A 188 -0.52 7.21 -12.22
C LEU A 188 -1.07 6.25 -13.27
N PHE A 189 -2.41 6.15 -13.35
CA PHE A 189 -3.10 5.08 -14.06
C PHE A 189 -3.78 5.57 -15.34
N ASP A 190 -4.55 6.66 -15.30
CA ASP A 190 -5.24 7.19 -16.49
C ASP A 190 -4.24 7.80 -17.47
N GLU A 191 -3.30 8.60 -16.97
CA GLU A 191 -2.20 9.16 -17.75
C GLU A 191 -1.04 8.17 -17.97
N LYS A 192 -1.16 6.94 -17.44
CA LYS A 192 -0.18 5.85 -17.58
C LYS A 192 1.26 6.22 -17.19
N LYS A 193 1.47 7.18 -16.28
CA LYS A 193 2.82 7.64 -15.89
C LYS A 193 3.67 6.54 -15.24
N LEU A 194 3.04 5.54 -14.61
CA LEU A 194 3.77 4.37 -14.11
C LEU A 194 4.38 3.54 -15.26
N LEU A 195 3.62 3.34 -16.34
CA LEU A 195 4.09 2.60 -17.51
C LEU A 195 5.13 3.39 -18.29
N MET A 196 4.97 4.70 -18.39
CA MET A 196 5.97 5.60 -18.98
C MET A 196 7.37 5.41 -18.37
N ILE A 197 7.49 5.17 -17.05
CA ILE A 197 8.81 4.91 -16.43
C ILE A 197 9.44 3.62 -16.96
N LYS A 198 8.65 2.58 -17.23
CA LYS A 198 9.15 1.32 -17.83
C LYS A 198 9.63 1.55 -19.25
N GLU A 199 8.91 2.36 -20.03
CA GLU A 199 9.27 2.72 -21.40
C GLU A 199 10.60 3.47 -21.49
N ILE A 200 11.00 4.19 -20.43
CA ILE A 200 12.31 4.87 -20.36
C ILE A 200 13.50 3.88 -20.39
N ALA A 201 13.29 2.59 -20.12
CA ALA A 201 14.36 1.59 -20.18
C ALA A 201 14.32 0.70 -21.43
N GLN A 202 13.37 0.90 -22.34
CA GLN A 202 13.18 0.12 -23.57
C GLN A 202 13.73 0.86 -24.80
#